data_AF-A0A1H4DG56-F1
#
_entry.id   AF-A0A1H4DG56-F1
#
_cell.length_a   1.000
_cell.length_b   1.000
_cell.length_c   1.000
_cell.angle_alpha   90.00
_cell.angle_beta   90.00
_cell.angle_gamma   90.00
#
_symmetry.space_group_name_H-M   'P 1'
#
loop_
_entity.id
_entity.type
_entity.pdbx_description
1 polymer ?
#
loop_
_entity_poly.entity_id
_entity_poly.type
_entity_poly.pdbx_seq_one_letter_code
_entity_poly.pdbx_strand_id
1 'polypeptide(L)'
;MKQLILTLGFCLSVFFSQAQQTAWLIVPGKSIGQVKLGWPRDSLSVLGKPDAGDAAMMKAWNIWYGRKGDKSVDSAHILAVFTAMREADTQYVKQIRITSPMFKTEKHVGAGSSIAAIKKAYPGLVLSKIYASADKKRKIAVYEDKQSGIAFETKSPRSRSAACTTVVVFEPGESAAAVLDYHIGFDGMEPVKK
;
A
#
# COMPACT_ATOMS: atom_id res chain seq x y z
N MET A 1 50.58 -17.06 -34.05
CA MET A 1 49.65 -18.13 -33.61
C MET A 1 49.27 -17.88 -32.16
N LYS A 2 47.98 -18.07 -31.82
CA LYS A 2 47.32 -18.03 -30.49
C LYS A 2 46.95 -16.63 -29.98
N GLN A 3 45.75 -16.15 -30.32
CA GLN A 3 44.44 -16.37 -29.65
C GLN A 3 44.31 -15.55 -28.35
N LEU A 4 43.56 -14.45 -28.36
CA LEU A 4 42.11 -14.37 -28.13
C LEU A 4 41.77 -14.62 -26.64
N ILE A 5 41.75 -13.55 -25.84
CA ILE A 5 41.06 -13.56 -24.53
C ILE A 5 39.80 -12.74 -24.69
N LEU A 6 38.71 -13.51 -24.76
CA LEU A 6 37.32 -13.10 -24.82
C LEU A 6 36.94 -12.23 -23.61
N THR A 7 36.16 -11.20 -23.92
CA THR A 7 35.22 -10.49 -23.07
C THR A 7 34.49 -11.40 -22.07
N LEU A 8 34.74 -11.21 -20.77
CA LEU A 8 33.91 -11.78 -19.71
C LEU A 8 33.69 -10.72 -18.62
N GLY A 9 32.67 -9.89 -18.78
CA GLY A 9 32.41 -8.81 -17.82
C GLY A 9 31.17 -7.98 -18.10
N PHE A 10 30.03 -8.59 -18.46
CA PHE A 10 28.78 -7.82 -18.58
C PHE A 10 27.48 -8.61 -18.32
N CYS A 11 27.49 -9.65 -17.46
CA CYS A 11 26.26 -10.40 -17.16
C CYS A 11 25.79 -10.38 -15.70
N LEU A 12 26.50 -9.74 -14.75
CA LEU A 12 26.03 -9.70 -13.36
C LEU A 12 25.12 -8.51 -13.00
N SER A 13 24.99 -7.50 -13.85
CA SER A 13 24.20 -6.30 -13.54
C SER A 13 22.69 -6.44 -13.82
N VAL A 14 22.27 -7.41 -14.65
CA VAL A 14 20.88 -7.52 -15.10
C VAL A 14 19.95 -8.14 -14.04
N PHE A 15 20.48 -9.07 -13.22
CA PHE A 15 19.67 -9.78 -12.22
C PHE A 15 19.30 -8.92 -11.00
N PHE A 16 20.17 -8.03 -10.56
CA PHE A 16 19.88 -7.11 -9.46
C PHE A 16 18.75 -6.12 -9.81
N SER A 17 18.67 -5.72 -11.08
CA SER A 17 17.65 -4.75 -11.53
C SER A 17 16.24 -5.33 -11.52
N GLN A 18 16.05 -6.62 -11.83
CA GLN A 18 14.71 -7.25 -11.80
C GLN A 18 14.22 -7.53 -10.38
N ALA A 19 15.09 -7.98 -9.47
CA ALA A 19 14.73 -8.21 -8.07
C ALA A 19 14.41 -6.90 -7.32
N GLN A 20 15.08 -5.80 -7.67
CA GLN A 20 14.78 -4.49 -7.10
C GLN A 20 13.48 -3.88 -7.66
N GLN A 21 13.10 -4.23 -8.89
CA GLN A 21 11.87 -3.76 -9.52
C GLN A 21 10.61 -4.40 -8.91
N THR A 22 10.69 -5.65 -8.43
CA THR A 22 9.58 -6.30 -7.70
C THR A 22 9.44 -5.81 -6.27
N ALA A 23 10.52 -5.38 -5.62
CA ALA A 23 10.49 -4.89 -4.23
C ALA A 23 9.59 -3.66 -4.03
N TRP A 24 9.41 -2.84 -5.07
CA TRP A 24 8.60 -1.62 -5.06
C TRP A 24 7.31 -1.75 -5.88
N LEU A 25 6.91 -2.98 -6.24
CA LEU A 25 5.73 -3.20 -7.07
C LEU A 25 4.46 -3.34 -6.23
N ILE A 26 3.40 -2.66 -6.66
CA ILE A 26 2.03 -2.84 -6.17
C ILE A 26 1.30 -3.74 -7.16
N VAL A 27 0.85 -4.90 -6.70
CA VAL A 27 0.04 -5.82 -7.50
C VAL A 27 -1.38 -5.83 -6.92
N PRO A 28 -2.35 -5.17 -7.59
CA PRO A 28 -3.75 -5.14 -7.15
C PRO A 28 -4.27 -6.53 -6.81
N GLY A 29 -5.00 -6.65 -5.69
CA GLY A 29 -5.58 -7.93 -5.27
C GLY A 29 -4.59 -8.99 -4.80
N LYS A 30 -3.29 -8.68 -4.71
CA LYS A 30 -2.25 -9.70 -4.43
C LYS A 30 -1.19 -9.24 -3.43
N SER A 31 -0.49 -8.13 -3.67
CA SER A 31 0.70 -7.79 -2.88
C SER A 31 1.13 -6.33 -2.99
N ILE A 32 1.94 -5.90 -2.02
CA ILE A 32 2.76 -4.68 -2.10
C ILE A 32 4.18 -5.05 -1.68
N GLY A 33 5.13 -4.91 -2.61
CA GLY A 33 6.52 -5.34 -2.43
C GLY A 33 6.59 -6.79 -1.95
N GLN A 34 7.20 -7.00 -0.79
CA GLN A 34 7.41 -8.32 -0.21
C GLN A 34 6.18 -8.89 0.52
N VAL A 35 5.14 -8.10 0.78
CA VAL A 35 3.96 -8.55 1.54
C VAL A 35 2.85 -9.00 0.60
N LYS A 36 2.27 -10.17 0.87
CA LYS A 36 1.16 -10.73 0.08
C LYS A 36 -0.11 -10.87 0.91
N LEU A 37 -1.25 -10.67 0.26
CA LEU A 37 -2.55 -11.02 0.82
C LEU A 37 -2.64 -12.52 1.06
N GLY A 38 -3.39 -12.90 2.10
CA GLY A 38 -3.57 -14.30 2.48
C GLY A 38 -2.33 -14.98 3.05
N TRP A 39 -1.25 -14.24 3.33
CA TRP A 39 -0.12 -14.78 4.08
C TRP A 39 -0.46 -14.90 5.57
N PRO A 40 0.01 -15.94 6.26
CA PRO A 40 -0.07 -16.01 7.71
C PRO A 40 0.78 -14.87 8.30
N ARG A 41 0.37 -14.37 9.47
CA ARG A 41 1.02 -13.24 10.15
C ARG A 41 2.52 -13.46 10.34
N ASP A 42 2.94 -14.69 10.65
CA ASP A 42 4.35 -15.02 10.90
C ASP A 42 5.25 -14.81 9.68
N SER A 43 4.70 -14.88 8.47
CA SER A 43 5.41 -14.54 7.24
C SER A 43 5.81 -13.06 7.16
N LEU A 44 5.24 -12.18 7.99
CA LEU A 44 5.64 -10.77 8.06
C LEU A 44 7.00 -10.57 8.74
N SER A 45 7.56 -11.61 9.37
CA SER A 45 8.91 -11.58 9.95
C SER A 45 10.01 -11.17 8.97
N VAL A 46 9.80 -11.35 7.66
CA VAL A 46 10.70 -10.87 6.59
C VAL A 46 10.92 -9.35 6.60
N LEU A 47 9.98 -8.61 7.19
CA LEU A 47 10.07 -7.15 7.35
C LEU A 47 10.75 -6.72 8.65
N GLY A 48 11.09 -7.67 9.52
CA GLY A 48 11.49 -7.41 10.89
C GLY A 48 10.32 -7.00 11.79
N LYS A 49 10.65 -6.61 13.03
CA LYS A 49 9.65 -6.22 14.03
C LYS A 49 8.88 -4.96 13.59
N PRO A 50 7.53 -4.94 13.66
CA PRO A 50 6.77 -3.71 13.48
C PRO A 50 7.17 -2.63 14.49
N ASP A 51 7.15 -1.38 14.04
CA ASP A 51 7.38 -0.21 14.90
C ASP A 51 6.21 0.10 15.81
N ALA A 52 5.01 -0.12 15.29
CA ALA A 52 3.76 0.13 15.99
C ALA A 52 2.70 -0.90 15.58
N GLY A 53 1.63 -0.97 16.35
CA GLY A 53 0.51 -1.83 16.06
C GLY A 53 -0.54 -1.76 17.15
N ASP A 54 -1.72 -2.27 16.81
CA ASP A 54 -2.82 -2.48 17.74
C ASP A 54 -3.43 -3.84 17.43
N ALA A 55 -3.63 -4.65 18.46
CA ALA A 55 -4.19 -6.00 18.34
C ALA A 55 -5.39 -6.11 19.26
N ALA A 56 -6.57 -6.25 18.66
CA ALA A 56 -7.83 -6.30 19.37
C ALA A 56 -8.82 -7.20 18.62
N MET A 57 -9.67 -7.92 19.37
CA MET A 57 -10.78 -8.71 18.83
C MET A 57 -10.38 -9.60 17.63
N MET A 58 -9.32 -10.39 17.79
CA MET A 58 -8.83 -11.34 16.77
C MET A 58 -8.32 -10.69 15.47
N LYS A 59 -7.99 -9.39 15.53
CA LYS A 59 -7.45 -8.59 14.42
C LYS A 59 -6.19 -7.87 14.90
N ALA A 60 -5.32 -7.50 13.97
CA ALA A 60 -4.17 -6.67 14.30
C ALA A 60 -3.75 -5.74 13.16
N TRP A 61 -3.34 -4.54 13.51
CA TRP A 61 -2.52 -3.67 12.69
C TRP A 61 -1.05 -3.88 13.03
N ASN A 62 -0.22 -4.04 12.00
CA ASN A 62 1.23 -4.11 12.11
C ASN A 62 1.79 -2.98 11.22
N ILE A 63 2.58 -2.08 11.79
CA ILE A 63 2.99 -0.83 11.14
C ILE A 63 4.52 -0.72 11.16
N TRP A 64 5.09 -0.42 9.99
CA TRP A 64 6.51 -0.12 9.82
C TRP A 64 6.66 1.29 9.24
N TYR A 65 7.55 2.07 9.85
CA TYR A 65 7.92 3.39 9.35
C TYR A 65 9.19 3.30 8.50
N GLY A 66 9.25 4.14 7.47
CA GLY A 66 10.49 4.41 6.76
C GLY A 66 11.55 4.97 7.71
N ARG A 67 12.80 4.96 7.25
CA ARG A 67 13.92 5.57 7.97
C ARG A 67 14.54 6.65 7.11
N LYS A 68 14.90 7.77 7.74
CA LYS A 68 15.70 8.82 7.11
C LYS A 68 17.17 8.41 7.06
N GLY A 69 18.01 9.20 6.40
CA GLY A 69 19.45 8.92 6.29
C GLY A 69 20.18 8.83 7.64
N ASP A 70 19.69 9.54 8.65
CA ASP A 70 20.16 9.49 10.04
C ASP A 70 19.54 8.33 10.86
N LYS A 71 18.79 7.44 10.21
CA LYS A 71 18.05 6.30 10.78
C LYS A 71 16.87 6.68 11.69
N SER A 72 16.54 7.96 11.83
CA SER A 72 15.33 8.38 12.54
C SER A 72 14.06 7.94 11.80
N VAL A 73 12.95 7.84 12.53
CA VAL A 73 11.64 7.48 11.99
C VAL A 73 11.19 8.50 10.94
N ASP A 74 10.75 8.00 9.79
CA ASP A 74 10.03 8.75 8.77
C ASP A 74 8.54 8.39 8.78
N SER A 75 7.76 9.20 9.50
CA SER A 75 6.32 9.01 9.63
C SER A 75 5.53 9.36 8.36
N ALA A 76 6.16 9.90 7.31
CA ALA A 76 5.50 10.12 6.03
C ALA A 76 5.43 8.85 5.17
N HIS A 77 6.36 7.91 5.39
CA HIS A 77 6.48 6.68 4.62
C HIS A 77 6.15 5.48 5.49
N ILE A 78 4.94 4.94 5.32
CA ILE A 78 4.38 3.92 6.19
C ILE A 78 3.95 2.72 5.35
N LEU A 79 4.31 1.53 5.82
CA LEU A 79 3.69 0.27 5.46
C LEU A 79 2.81 -0.18 6.64
N ALA A 80 1.51 -0.31 6.42
CA ALA A 80 0.59 -0.84 7.42
C ALA A 80 -0.09 -2.10 6.88
N VAL A 81 -0.01 -3.18 7.65
CA VAL A 81 -0.56 -4.50 7.29
C VAL A 81 -1.62 -4.86 8.32
N PHE A 82 -2.84 -5.09 7.84
CA PHE A 82 -3.93 -5.58 8.66
C PHE A 82 -4.04 -7.10 8.53
N THR A 83 -4.08 -7.76 9.67
CA THR A 83 -4.28 -9.21 9.80
C THR A 83 -5.56 -9.51 10.56
N ALA A 84 -6.25 -10.58 10.18
CA ALA A 84 -7.43 -11.07 10.88
C ALA A 84 -7.41 -12.59 11.01
N MET A 85 -8.00 -13.09 12.08
CA MET A 85 -8.15 -14.53 12.31
C MET A 85 -8.97 -15.19 11.21
N ARG A 86 -8.43 -16.27 10.65
CA ARG A 86 -9.10 -17.13 9.66
C ARG A 86 -9.16 -18.58 10.13
N GLU A 87 -8.10 -19.03 10.79
CA GLU A 87 -7.99 -20.33 11.44
C GLU A 87 -7.97 -20.14 12.96
N ALA A 88 -8.02 -21.23 13.74
CA ALA A 88 -8.21 -21.16 15.20
C ALA A 88 -7.15 -20.30 15.92
N ASP A 89 -5.91 -20.30 15.42
CA ASP A 89 -4.75 -19.64 16.05
C ASP A 89 -3.93 -18.78 15.08
N THR A 90 -4.22 -18.83 13.77
CA THR A 90 -3.43 -18.15 12.74
C THR A 90 -4.17 -16.97 12.08
N GLN A 91 -3.63 -15.76 12.27
CA GLN A 91 -4.11 -14.57 11.58
C GLN A 91 -3.50 -14.48 10.19
N TYR A 92 -4.27 -13.97 9.23
CA TYR A 92 -3.85 -13.83 7.84
C TYR A 92 -3.96 -12.38 7.37
N VAL A 93 -3.06 -11.98 6.48
CA VAL A 93 -3.05 -10.65 5.86
C VAL A 93 -4.31 -10.47 5.03
N LYS A 94 -5.14 -9.49 5.40
CA LYS A 94 -6.37 -9.14 4.68
C LYS A 94 -6.25 -7.82 3.93
N GLN A 95 -5.35 -6.94 4.36
CA GLN A 95 -5.15 -5.64 3.72
C GLN A 95 -3.72 -5.14 3.90
N ILE A 96 -3.18 -4.50 2.87
CA ILE A 96 -1.85 -3.89 2.87
C ILE A 96 -1.99 -2.44 2.43
N ARG A 97 -1.40 -1.50 3.18
CA ARG A 97 -1.42 -0.07 2.91
C ARG A 97 -0.01 0.48 2.81
N ILE A 98 0.22 1.36 1.84
CA ILE A 98 1.52 2.01 1.64
C ILE A 98 1.32 3.49 1.31
N THR A 99 2.15 4.36 1.91
CA THR A 99 2.18 5.80 1.62
C THR A 99 3.43 6.24 0.86
N SER A 100 4.45 5.39 0.79
CA SER A 100 5.70 5.73 0.09
C SER A 100 5.50 5.87 -1.42
N PRO A 101 5.94 6.97 -2.05
CA PRO A 101 5.80 7.20 -3.48
C PRO A 101 6.70 6.30 -4.33
N MET A 102 7.66 5.58 -3.72
CA MET A 102 8.51 4.61 -4.42
C MET A 102 7.70 3.42 -4.95
N PHE A 103 6.62 3.05 -4.26
CA PHE A 103 5.78 1.94 -4.68
C PHE A 103 4.82 2.35 -5.78
N LYS A 104 4.82 1.59 -6.89
CA LYS A 104 3.95 1.82 -8.05
C LYS A 104 3.35 0.53 -8.55
N THR A 105 2.19 0.62 -9.16
CA THR A 105 1.62 -0.48 -9.94
C THR A 105 2.36 -0.64 -11.27
N GLU A 106 2.13 -1.73 -12.00
CA GLU A 106 2.62 -1.90 -13.38
C GLU A 106 2.13 -0.78 -14.32
N LYS A 107 1.02 -0.12 -13.96
CA LYS A 107 0.48 1.05 -14.65
C LYS A 107 1.13 2.37 -14.20
N HIS A 108 2.21 2.30 -13.45
CA HIS A 108 3.01 3.43 -12.94
C HIS A 108 2.26 4.41 -12.03
N VAL A 109 1.17 3.98 -11.39
CA VAL A 109 0.42 4.81 -10.43
C VAL A 109 0.62 4.34 -8.99
N GLY A 110 0.57 5.27 -8.04
CA GLY A 110 0.66 5.00 -6.60
C GLY A 110 0.56 6.30 -5.78
N ALA A 111 1.10 6.31 -4.57
CA ALA A 111 1.18 7.54 -3.78
C ALA A 111 1.94 8.64 -4.56
N GLY A 112 1.43 9.88 -4.49
CA GLY A 112 1.89 11.03 -5.29
C GLY A 112 1.25 11.14 -6.68
N SER A 113 0.66 10.08 -7.24
CA SER A 113 -0.05 10.16 -8.53
C SER A 113 -1.35 10.95 -8.40
N SER A 114 -1.73 11.70 -9.43
CA SER A 114 -3.01 12.43 -9.44
C SER A 114 -4.20 11.48 -9.61
N ILE A 115 -5.36 11.83 -9.04
CA ILE A 115 -6.58 11.04 -9.23
C ILE A 115 -6.99 10.93 -10.71
N ALA A 116 -6.66 11.92 -11.55
CA ALA A 116 -6.89 11.83 -12.99
C ALA A 116 -6.05 10.72 -13.65
N ALA A 117 -4.76 10.63 -13.31
CA ALA A 117 -3.88 9.55 -13.81
C ALA A 117 -4.35 8.18 -13.30
N ILE A 118 -4.74 8.09 -12.03
CA ILE A 118 -5.23 6.85 -11.42
C ILE A 118 -6.52 6.38 -12.11
N LYS A 119 -7.49 7.28 -12.35
CA LYS A 119 -8.73 6.94 -13.08
C LYS A 119 -8.46 6.50 -14.52
N LYS A 120 -7.45 7.06 -15.18
CA LYS A 120 -7.02 6.59 -16.51
C LYS A 120 -6.46 5.16 -16.44
N ALA A 121 -5.68 4.85 -15.41
CA ALA A 121 -5.10 3.52 -15.20
C ALA A 121 -6.14 2.48 -14.75
N TYR A 122 -7.16 2.90 -13.99
CA TYR A 122 -8.23 2.07 -13.45
C TYR A 122 -9.60 2.66 -13.79
N PRO A 123 -10.16 2.36 -14.98
CA PRO A 123 -11.45 2.89 -15.40
C PRO A 123 -12.63 2.46 -14.52
N GLY A 124 -12.52 1.33 -13.82
CA GLY A 124 -13.51 0.84 -12.85
C GLY A 124 -13.45 1.52 -11.48
N LEU A 125 -12.57 2.50 -11.28
CA LEU A 125 -12.35 3.16 -10.00
C LEU A 125 -13.53 4.09 -9.65
N VAL A 126 -14.20 3.79 -8.53
CA VAL A 126 -15.36 4.55 -8.03
C VAL A 126 -15.07 5.23 -6.71
N LEU A 127 -15.69 6.38 -6.46
CA LEU A 127 -15.64 7.01 -5.14
C LEU A 127 -16.51 6.20 -4.16
N SER A 128 -15.86 5.55 -3.19
CA SER A 128 -16.54 4.67 -2.22
C SER A 128 -16.97 5.45 -0.98
N LYS A 129 -16.06 6.26 -0.42
CA LYS A 129 -16.27 6.94 0.87
C LYS A 129 -15.56 8.29 0.91
N ILE A 130 -16.09 9.20 1.71
CA ILE A 130 -15.41 10.43 2.10
C ILE A 130 -15.37 10.47 3.62
N TYR A 131 -14.22 10.82 4.18
CA TYR A 131 -14.02 11.09 5.60
C TYR A 131 -13.69 12.56 5.79
N ALA A 132 -14.07 13.12 6.93
CA ALA A 132 -13.77 14.50 7.28
C ALA A 132 -13.34 14.61 8.75
N SER A 133 -12.45 15.54 9.05
CA SER A 133 -12.19 15.95 10.44
C SER A 133 -13.44 16.59 11.05
N ALA A 134 -13.52 16.63 12.38
CA ALA A 134 -14.64 17.24 13.10
C ALA A 134 -14.92 18.71 12.67
N ASP A 135 -13.85 19.47 12.42
CA ASP A 135 -13.92 20.86 11.92
C ASP A 135 -14.17 20.98 10.40
N LYS A 136 -14.29 19.85 9.70
CA LYS A 136 -14.51 19.69 8.25
C LYS A 136 -13.42 20.29 7.35
N LYS A 137 -12.30 20.76 7.91
CA LYS A 137 -11.19 21.39 7.15
C LYS A 137 -10.35 20.37 6.40
N ARG A 138 -10.18 19.17 6.96
CA ARG A 138 -9.46 18.07 6.31
C ARG A 138 -10.46 17.03 5.83
N LYS A 139 -10.23 16.51 4.63
CA LYS A 139 -11.05 15.45 4.04
C LYS A 139 -10.19 14.42 3.35
N ILE A 140 -10.63 13.17 3.39
CA ILE A 140 -10.09 12.08 2.60
C ILE A 140 -11.18 11.57 1.68
N ALA A 141 -10.84 11.34 0.42
CA ALA A 141 -11.68 10.57 -0.49
C ALA A 141 -11.03 9.21 -0.72
N VAL A 142 -11.79 8.14 -0.52
CA VAL A 142 -11.39 6.76 -0.81
C VAL A 142 -12.02 6.34 -2.13
N TYR A 143 -11.17 6.08 -3.11
CA TYR A 143 -11.57 5.56 -4.41
C TYR A 143 -11.19 4.09 -4.50
N GLU A 144 -12.10 3.22 -4.92
CA GLU A 144 -11.89 1.77 -4.97
C GLU A 144 -12.15 1.23 -6.37
N ASP A 145 -11.32 0.28 -6.80
CA ASP A 145 -11.62 -0.66 -7.87
C ASP A 145 -11.69 -2.05 -7.20
N LYS A 146 -12.91 -2.44 -6.81
CA LYS A 146 -13.15 -3.67 -6.07
C LYS A 146 -12.82 -4.92 -6.88
N GLN A 147 -13.04 -4.89 -8.19
CA GLN A 147 -12.73 -6.01 -9.07
C GLN A 147 -11.22 -6.26 -9.11
N SER A 148 -10.42 -5.19 -9.14
CA SER A 148 -8.97 -5.30 -9.10
C SER A 148 -8.40 -5.50 -7.68
N GLY A 149 -9.16 -5.25 -6.61
CA GLY A 149 -8.68 -5.35 -5.23
C GLY A 149 -7.69 -4.23 -4.86
N ILE A 150 -7.97 -2.99 -5.28
CA ILE A 150 -7.11 -1.82 -5.00
C ILE A 150 -7.94 -0.57 -4.68
N ALA A 151 -7.42 0.27 -3.80
CA ALA A 151 -7.97 1.58 -3.48
C ALA A 151 -6.89 2.65 -3.35
N PHE A 152 -7.31 3.90 -3.47
CA PHE A 152 -6.48 5.09 -3.39
C PHE A 152 -7.15 6.14 -2.52
N GLU A 153 -6.41 6.69 -1.56
CA GLU A 153 -6.84 7.79 -0.71
C GLU A 153 -6.28 9.12 -1.24
N THR A 154 -7.06 10.20 -1.18
CA THR A 154 -6.64 11.54 -1.61
C THR A 154 -7.09 12.63 -0.62
N LYS A 155 -6.28 13.68 -0.45
CA LYS A 155 -6.53 14.81 0.50
C LYS A 155 -7.53 15.88 0.06
N SER A 156 -8.25 15.68 -1.06
CA SER A 156 -9.19 16.69 -1.56
C SER A 156 -10.28 16.03 -2.44
N PRO A 157 -11.39 15.56 -1.86
CA PRO A 157 -12.52 15.09 -2.65
C PRO A 157 -12.96 16.21 -3.60
N ARG A 158 -13.06 15.89 -4.90
CA ARG A 158 -13.51 16.75 -6.02
C ARG A 158 -12.43 17.51 -6.79
N SER A 159 -11.17 17.56 -6.33
CA SER A 159 -10.09 18.09 -7.17
C SER A 159 -9.56 17.01 -8.12
N ARG A 160 -9.51 17.29 -9.44
CA ARG A 160 -8.91 16.38 -10.43
C ARG A 160 -7.39 16.27 -10.30
N SER A 161 -6.75 17.26 -9.67
CA SER A 161 -5.31 17.26 -9.39
C SER A 161 -4.98 16.72 -7.99
N ALA A 162 -5.97 16.26 -7.22
CA ALA A 162 -5.73 15.69 -5.90
C ALA A 162 -4.72 14.53 -6.00
N ALA A 163 -3.61 14.69 -5.29
CA ALA A 163 -2.59 13.65 -5.20
C ALA A 163 -3.07 12.53 -4.28
N CYS A 164 -2.78 11.30 -4.69
CA CYS A 164 -2.93 10.12 -3.86
C CYS A 164 -1.93 10.17 -2.70
N THR A 165 -2.42 9.87 -1.49
CA THR A 165 -1.59 9.79 -0.28
C THR A 165 -1.33 8.36 0.16
N THR A 166 -2.27 7.46 -0.10
CA THR A 166 -2.21 6.07 0.33
C THR A 166 -2.73 5.18 -0.78
N VAL A 167 -2.04 4.07 -1.02
CA VAL A 167 -2.55 2.96 -1.82
C VAL A 167 -2.87 1.81 -0.89
N VAL A 168 -4.02 1.17 -1.13
CA VAL A 168 -4.49 0.03 -0.35
C VAL A 168 -4.73 -1.15 -1.29
N VAL A 169 -4.19 -2.31 -0.95
CA VAL A 169 -4.42 -3.59 -1.64
C VAL A 169 -5.20 -4.51 -0.71
N PHE A 170 -6.26 -5.13 -1.22
CA PHE A 170 -7.19 -6.01 -0.51
C PHE A 170 -7.72 -7.08 -1.46
N GLU A 171 -8.41 -8.11 -0.95
CA GLU A 171 -8.87 -9.22 -1.79
C GLU A 171 -9.88 -8.75 -2.86
N PRO A 172 -9.76 -9.19 -4.12
CA PRO A 172 -10.73 -8.86 -5.16
C PRO A 172 -12.17 -9.20 -4.75
N GLY A 173 -13.10 -8.29 -5.02
CA GLY A 173 -14.50 -8.41 -4.63
C GLY A 173 -14.83 -7.91 -3.22
N GLU A 174 -13.82 -7.74 -2.34
CA GLU A 174 -14.00 -7.08 -1.04
C GLU A 174 -13.98 -5.54 -1.17
N SER A 175 -13.84 -4.83 -0.05
CA SER A 175 -13.73 -3.36 0.00
C SER A 175 -12.66 -2.96 1.01
N ALA A 176 -11.89 -1.92 0.69
CA ALA A 176 -10.93 -1.35 1.61
C ALA A 176 -11.60 -0.82 2.89
N ALA A 177 -12.84 -0.32 2.77
CA ALA A 177 -13.65 0.18 3.88
C ALA A 177 -14.26 -0.92 4.76
N ALA A 178 -14.25 -2.19 4.32
CA ALA A 178 -14.76 -3.30 5.14
C ALA A 178 -13.81 -3.66 6.29
N VAL A 179 -12.57 -3.18 6.23
CA VAL A 179 -11.46 -3.58 7.09
C VAL A 179 -11.03 -2.40 7.97
N LEU A 180 -11.93 -1.99 8.89
CA LEU A 180 -11.78 -0.89 9.88
C LEU A 180 -11.32 0.48 9.31
N ASP A 181 -11.90 1.56 9.83
CA ASP A 181 -11.66 2.96 9.40
C ASP A 181 -10.30 3.52 9.91
N TYR A 182 -9.20 2.80 9.69
CA TYR A 182 -7.85 3.33 9.92
C TYR A 182 -7.42 4.15 8.71
N HIS A 183 -7.03 5.41 8.89
CA HIS A 183 -6.51 6.26 7.82
C HIS A 183 -5.20 6.89 8.27
N ILE A 184 -4.11 6.52 7.62
CA ILE A 184 -2.74 6.90 8.03
C ILE A 184 -2.60 8.43 8.07
N GLY A 185 -2.33 8.99 9.26
CA GLY A 185 -2.17 10.43 9.48
C GLY A 185 -3.49 11.21 9.62
N PHE A 186 -4.61 10.52 9.83
CA PHE A 186 -5.94 11.10 9.87
C PHE A 186 -6.83 10.53 10.98
N ASP A 187 -6.24 10.35 12.15
CA ASP A 187 -6.98 9.96 13.35
C ASP A 187 -8.12 10.95 13.64
N GLY A 188 -9.27 10.41 14.08
CA GLY A 188 -10.46 11.19 14.42
C GLY A 188 -11.23 11.76 13.21
N MET A 189 -11.07 11.16 12.03
CA MET A 189 -11.92 11.46 10.89
C MET A 189 -13.16 10.57 10.85
N GLU A 190 -14.30 11.19 10.59
CA GLU A 190 -15.60 10.52 10.55
C GLU A 190 -16.11 10.40 9.10
N PRO A 191 -16.80 9.30 8.76
CA PRO A 191 -17.51 9.18 7.50
C PRO A 191 -18.49 10.34 7.27
N VAL A 192 -18.38 11.01 6.13
CA VAL A 192 -19.38 11.99 5.70
C VAL A 192 -20.62 11.23 5.22
N LYS A 193 -21.73 11.37 5.93
CA LYS A 193 -23.03 10.84 5.50
C LYS A 193 -23.41 11.45 4.14
N LYS A 194 -23.85 10.61 3.20
CA LYS A 194 -24.34 11.02 1.89
C LYS A 194 -25.67 11.76 2.03
#